data_AF-A0AAX1NDM7-F1
#
_entry.id   AF-A0AAX1NDM7-F1
#
_cell.length_a   1.000
_cell.length_b   1.000
_cell.length_c   1.000
_cell.angle_alpha   90.00
_cell.angle_beta   90.00
_cell.angle_gamma   90.00
#
_symmetry.space_group_name_H-M   'P 1'
#
loop_
_entity.id
_entity.type
_entity.pdbx_description
1 polymer ?
#
loop_
_entity_poly.entity_id
_entity_poly.type
_entity_poly.pdbx_seq_one_letter_code
_entity_poly.pdbx_strand_id
1 'polypeptide(L)'
;MKLIARLATLLLLSVCLFSCDDDDDSDPRDVNYVYFVTDEIPAPDEFGDPNVQLQFNTSSNNIEVVIRTSVEIGTAATTVVAEYTQDVTSYNRDGDNYSIQIDSGSTYNQELKADVGCVSIPDSGFSMGKTTTSVSLDDILVWDSSNSKYYIPGEKLGELLGVVVDPEFGQGGGGNVVYPKIWSSDGSIMKCGEFPTNLPN
;
A
#
# COMPACT_ATOMS: atom_id res chain seq x y z
N MET A 1 -26.90 52.47 17.66
CA MET A 1 -25.66 51.68 17.47
C MET A 1 -25.67 50.31 18.21
N LYS A 2 -26.83 49.70 18.48
CA LYS A 2 -26.90 48.35 19.12
C LYS A 2 -27.40 47.25 18.17
N LEU A 3 -28.06 47.62 17.06
CA LEU A 3 -28.56 46.67 16.05
C LEU A 3 -27.45 46.13 15.14
N ILE A 4 -26.54 47.01 14.69
CA ILE A 4 -25.45 46.63 13.76
C ILE A 4 -24.45 45.70 14.45
N ALA A 5 -24.14 45.96 15.72
CA ALA A 5 -23.32 45.07 16.53
C ALA A 5 -23.98 43.68 16.68
N ARG A 6 -25.29 43.61 16.95
CA ARG A 6 -26.03 42.34 17.07
C ARG A 6 -26.12 41.57 15.75
N LEU A 7 -26.24 42.27 14.61
CA LEU A 7 -26.26 41.65 13.29
C LEU A 7 -24.87 41.10 12.90
N ALA A 8 -23.81 41.84 13.24
CA ALA A 8 -22.43 41.36 13.04
C ALA A 8 -22.11 40.15 13.93
N THR A 9 -22.59 40.11 15.19
CA THR A 9 -22.42 38.94 16.06
C THR A 9 -23.21 37.73 15.55
N LEU A 10 -24.41 37.92 14.98
CA LEU A 10 -25.20 36.83 14.38
C LEU A 10 -24.56 36.27 13.10
N LEU A 11 -23.97 37.13 12.26
CA LEU A 11 -23.22 36.70 11.08
C LEU A 11 -21.92 35.94 11.45
N LEU A 12 -21.20 36.42 12.47
CA LEU A 12 -20.02 35.72 13.00
C LEU A 12 -20.38 34.40 13.67
N LEU A 13 -21.49 34.32 14.41
CA LEU A 13 -21.97 33.04 14.94
C LEU A 13 -22.44 32.09 13.83
N SER A 14 -23.06 32.58 12.75
CA SER A 14 -23.44 31.70 11.64
C SER A 14 -22.22 31.14 10.89
N VAL A 15 -21.13 31.91 10.74
CA VAL A 15 -19.91 31.40 10.09
C VAL A 15 -19.20 30.37 10.96
N CYS A 16 -19.25 30.50 12.29
CA CYS A 16 -18.71 29.48 13.20
C CYS A 16 -19.60 28.24 13.36
N LEU A 17 -20.92 28.37 13.17
CA LEU A 17 -21.85 27.22 13.22
C LEU A 17 -21.90 26.43 11.91
N PHE A 18 -21.40 26.99 10.80
CA PHE A 18 -21.16 26.27 9.54
C PHE A 18 -19.67 25.89 9.34
N SER A 19 -18.79 26.13 10.31
CA SER A 19 -17.40 25.64 10.30
C SER A 19 -17.13 24.57 11.36
N CYS A 20 -18.19 23.96 11.90
CA CYS A 20 -18.13 22.82 12.82
C CYS A 20 -19.02 21.71 12.27
N ASP A 21 -18.70 21.21 11.07
CA ASP A 21 -19.08 19.90 10.55
C ASP A 21 -18.44 19.75 9.16
N ASP A 22 -17.11 19.74 9.13
CA ASP A 22 -16.42 18.96 8.10
C ASP A 22 -15.47 18.05 8.87
N ASP A 23 -15.96 16.84 9.12
CA ASP A 23 -15.13 15.63 9.15
C ASP A 23 -14.38 15.56 7.80
N ASP A 24 -13.43 16.48 7.60
CA ASP A 24 -12.53 16.56 6.45
C ASP A 24 -11.42 15.52 6.67
N ASP A 25 -11.82 14.30 7.05
CA ASP A 25 -11.02 13.12 6.78
C ASP A 25 -11.01 13.02 5.27
N SER A 26 -10.00 13.66 4.66
CA SER A 26 -9.77 13.68 3.23
C SER A 26 -9.96 12.27 2.72
N ASP A 27 -11.02 12.07 1.95
CA ASP A 27 -11.37 10.74 1.48
C ASP A 27 -10.15 10.15 0.77
N PRO A 28 -9.51 9.09 1.31
CA PRO A 28 -8.31 8.51 0.71
C PRO A 28 -8.61 7.91 -0.68
N ARG A 29 -9.88 7.90 -1.13
CA ARG A 29 -10.36 7.48 -2.44
C ARG A 29 -10.32 8.58 -3.51
N ASP A 30 -10.26 9.86 -3.15
CA ASP A 30 -10.28 10.99 -4.10
C ASP A 30 -8.89 11.58 -4.39
N VAL A 31 -7.85 10.85 -4.00
CA VAL A 31 -6.45 11.18 -4.25
C VAL A 31 -5.86 10.34 -5.39
N ASN A 32 -4.90 10.93 -6.11
CA ASN A 32 -4.17 10.25 -7.19
C ASN A 32 -3.34 9.04 -6.71
N TYR A 33 -3.15 8.93 -5.40
CA TYR A 33 -2.33 7.93 -4.72
C TYR A 33 -3.16 7.35 -3.58
N VAL A 34 -3.45 6.05 -3.65
CA VAL A 34 -4.11 5.33 -2.55
C VAL A 34 -3.07 4.43 -1.90
N TYR A 35 -2.82 4.61 -0.61
CA TYR A 35 -1.77 3.91 0.12
C TYR A 35 -2.33 2.94 1.15
N PHE A 36 -1.72 1.76 1.24
CA PHE A 36 -2.07 0.68 2.16
C PHE A 36 -0.83 0.13 2.84
N VAL A 37 -0.96 -0.22 4.11
CA VAL A 37 0.12 -0.81 4.91
C VAL A 37 -0.44 -1.81 5.93
N THR A 38 0.38 -2.78 6.35
CA THR A 38 0.07 -3.60 7.53
C THR A 38 -0.13 -2.69 8.75
N ASP A 39 -1.04 -3.05 9.68
CA ASP A 39 -1.38 -2.20 10.85
C ASP A 39 -0.16 -1.77 11.67
N GLU A 40 0.90 -2.59 11.65
CA GLU A 40 2.17 -2.30 12.29
C GLU A 40 3.32 -2.49 11.30
N ILE A 41 4.32 -1.62 11.36
CA ILE A 41 5.66 -1.88 10.85
C ILE A 41 6.32 -2.64 12.00
N PRO A 42 6.48 -3.98 11.94
CA PRO A 42 7.05 -4.71 13.04
C PRO A 42 8.44 -4.15 13.34
N ALA A 43 8.73 -4.01 14.64
CA ALA A 43 10.05 -3.63 15.09
C ALA A 43 11.07 -4.62 14.52
N PRO A 44 12.33 -4.19 14.26
CA PRO A 44 13.34 -5.06 13.67
C PRO A 44 13.55 -6.36 14.48
N ASP A 45 13.19 -6.45 15.74
CA ASP A 45 13.34 -7.65 16.57
C ASP A 45 12.17 -8.64 16.50
N GLU A 46 11.03 -8.26 15.92
CA GLU A 46 9.86 -9.13 15.68
C GLU A 46 9.84 -9.67 14.24
N PHE A 47 10.96 -10.28 13.83
CA PHE A 47 11.21 -10.83 12.50
C PHE A 47 10.38 -12.10 12.15
N GLY A 48 9.06 -12.04 12.32
CA GLY A 48 8.13 -13.09 11.91
C GLY A 48 7.20 -12.66 10.77
N ASP A 49 6.69 -11.44 10.83
CA ASP A 49 5.63 -10.99 9.94
C ASP A 49 6.15 -9.96 8.92
N PRO A 50 5.91 -10.17 7.61
CA PRO A 50 6.36 -9.25 6.59
C PRO A 50 5.61 -7.91 6.71
N ASN A 51 6.33 -6.79 6.70
CA ASN A 51 5.71 -5.49 6.45
C ASN A 51 5.44 -5.38 4.95
N VAL A 52 4.16 -5.25 4.60
CA VAL A 52 3.73 -5.05 3.23
C VAL A 52 3.13 -3.67 3.10
N GLN A 53 3.65 -2.92 2.15
CA GLN A 53 3.18 -1.61 1.73
C GLN A 53 2.77 -1.67 0.26
N LEU A 54 1.65 -1.02 -0.06
CA LEU A 54 1.07 -1.01 -1.38
C LEU A 54 0.55 0.39 -1.70
N GLN A 55 0.85 0.87 -2.90
CA GLN A 55 0.36 2.14 -3.39
C GLN A 55 -0.22 1.98 -4.79
N PHE A 56 -1.46 2.42 -4.99
CA PHE A 56 -2.07 2.57 -6.30
C PHE A 56 -1.89 4.01 -6.77
N ASN A 57 -1.13 4.20 -7.85
CA ASN A 57 -1.03 5.50 -8.51
C ASN A 57 -1.95 5.52 -9.73
N THR A 58 -3.15 6.06 -9.56
CA THR A 58 -4.15 6.16 -10.63
C THR A 58 -3.76 7.20 -11.68
N SER A 59 -2.87 8.14 -11.34
CA SER A 59 -2.42 9.19 -12.27
C SER A 59 -1.37 8.70 -13.27
N SER A 60 -0.47 7.81 -12.84
CA SER A 60 0.58 7.22 -13.68
C SER A 60 0.26 5.80 -14.14
N ASN A 61 -0.90 5.27 -13.76
CA ASN A 61 -1.32 3.89 -14.00
C ASN A 61 -0.27 2.86 -13.57
N ASN A 62 0.17 2.94 -12.31
CA ASN A 62 1.08 1.94 -11.76
C ASN A 62 0.66 1.49 -10.36
N ILE A 63 1.17 0.34 -9.97
CA ILE A 63 1.12 -0.19 -8.61
C ILE A 63 2.55 -0.24 -8.11
N GLU A 64 2.78 0.28 -6.92
CA GLU A 64 4.05 0.12 -6.22
C GLU A 64 3.85 -0.74 -4.98
N VAL A 65 4.73 -1.73 -4.80
CA VAL A 65 4.73 -2.61 -3.62
C VAL A 65 6.10 -2.55 -2.98
N VAL A 66 6.13 -2.46 -1.65
CA VAL A 66 7.34 -2.66 -0.88
C VAL A 66 7.08 -3.72 0.18
N ILE A 67 7.91 -4.75 0.20
CA ILE A 67 7.88 -5.81 1.20
C ILE A 67 9.20 -5.76 1.96
N ARG A 68 9.13 -5.51 3.26
CA ARG A 68 10.28 -5.67 4.16
C ARG A 68 10.10 -6.94 4.97
N THR A 69 11.01 -7.89 4.79
CA THR A 69 10.91 -9.22 5.39
C THR A 69 12.30 -9.79 5.72
N SER A 70 12.34 -10.88 6.47
CA SER A 70 13.57 -11.63 6.73
C SER A 70 13.64 -12.87 5.85
N VAL A 71 14.75 -13.01 5.13
CA VAL A 71 15.04 -14.18 4.29
C VAL A 71 16.30 -14.88 4.79
N GLU A 72 16.36 -16.20 4.64
CA GLU A 72 17.58 -16.96 4.90
C GLU A 72 18.49 -16.91 3.66
N ILE A 73 19.58 -16.17 3.76
CA ILE A 73 20.64 -16.18 2.73
C ILE A 73 21.79 -17.04 3.27
N GLY A 74 21.82 -18.30 2.82
CA GLY A 74 22.77 -19.29 3.34
C GLY A 74 22.36 -19.83 4.71
N THR A 75 23.01 -19.36 5.79
CA THR A 75 22.75 -19.81 7.18
C THR A 75 22.37 -18.67 8.14
N ALA A 76 22.27 -17.45 7.63
CA ALA A 76 21.94 -16.27 8.42
C ALA A 76 20.61 -15.68 7.93
N ALA A 77 19.73 -15.37 8.89
CA ALA A 77 18.56 -14.54 8.64
C ALA A 77 19.03 -13.11 8.32
N THR A 78 18.64 -12.61 7.16
CA THR A 78 18.97 -11.28 6.66
C THR A 78 17.68 -10.54 6.33
N THR A 79 17.56 -9.31 6.83
CA THR A 79 16.43 -8.44 6.49
C THR A 79 16.65 -7.85 5.10
N VAL A 80 15.63 -7.97 4.27
CA VAL A 80 15.61 -7.48 2.90
C VAL A 80 14.40 -6.61 2.65
N VAL A 81 14.54 -5.71 1.69
CA VAL A 81 13.48 -4.88 1.15
C VAL A 81 13.32 -5.25 -0.32
N ALA A 82 12.16 -5.78 -0.67
CA ALA A 82 11.77 -6.06 -2.03
C ALA A 82 10.85 -4.92 -2.53
N GLU A 83 11.28 -4.23 -3.57
CA GLU A 83 10.56 -3.11 -4.17
C GLU A 83 10.07 -3.52 -5.55
N TYR A 84 8.79 -3.29 -5.81
CA TYR A 84 8.15 -3.66 -7.06
C TYR A 84 7.37 -2.51 -7.63
N THR A 85 7.36 -2.41 -8.95
CA THR A 85 6.53 -1.49 -9.71
C THR A 85 5.92 -2.23 -10.89
N GLN A 86 4.60 -2.19 -11.00
CA GLN A 86 3.85 -2.80 -12.09
C GLN A 86 3.04 -1.74 -12.82
N ASP A 87 3.16 -1.70 -14.14
CA ASP A 87 2.29 -0.88 -14.98
C ASP A 87 0.91 -1.52 -15.09
N VAL A 88 -0.12 -0.72 -14.88
CA VAL A 88 -1.53 -1.11 -14.95
C VAL A 88 -2.10 -0.64 -16.27
N THR A 89 -2.89 -1.50 -16.93
CA THR A 89 -3.58 -1.10 -18.16
C THR A 89 -4.68 -0.11 -17.85
N SER A 90 -5.51 -0.43 -16.86
CA SER A 90 -6.56 0.49 -16.42
C SER A 90 -6.97 0.26 -14.97
N TYR A 91 -7.37 1.36 -14.33
CA TYR A 91 -8.14 1.38 -13.10
C TYR A 91 -9.59 1.70 -13.45
N ASN A 92 -10.50 0.81 -13.08
CA ASN A 92 -11.93 1.08 -13.19
C ASN A 92 -12.53 1.24 -11.79
N ARG A 93 -13.23 2.35 -11.55
CA ARG A 93 -13.89 2.64 -10.28
C ARG A 93 -15.36 2.28 -10.38
N ASP A 94 -15.84 1.43 -9.48
CA ASP A 94 -17.28 1.16 -9.30
C ASP A 94 -17.69 1.52 -7.87
N GLY A 95 -18.33 2.68 -7.73
CA GLY A 95 -18.63 3.29 -6.43
C GLY A 95 -17.35 3.53 -5.61
N ASP A 96 -17.23 2.77 -4.52
CA ASP A 96 -16.13 2.84 -3.55
C ASP A 96 -15.04 1.78 -3.78
N ASN A 97 -15.20 0.94 -4.81
CA ASN A 97 -14.26 -0.13 -5.11
C ASN A 97 -13.47 0.15 -6.38
N TYR A 98 -12.33 -0.53 -6.50
CA TYR A 98 -11.47 -0.49 -7.67
C TYR A 98 -11.38 -1.88 -8.29
N SER A 99 -11.46 -1.91 -9.61
CA SER A 99 -11.02 -3.03 -10.42
C SER A 99 -9.73 -2.65 -11.14
N ILE A 100 -8.73 -3.51 -11.05
CA ILE A 100 -7.42 -3.31 -11.65
C ILE A 100 -7.28 -4.28 -12.81
N GLN A 101 -7.01 -3.77 -14.00
CA GLN A 101 -6.71 -4.58 -15.17
C GLN A 101 -5.23 -4.46 -15.54
N ILE A 102 -4.57 -5.60 -15.67
CA ILE A 102 -3.19 -5.72 -16.14
C ILE A 102 -3.21 -6.64 -17.35
N ASP A 103 -2.94 -6.10 -18.53
CA ASP A 103 -2.89 -6.92 -19.74
C ASP A 103 -1.56 -7.66 -19.85
N SER A 104 -1.55 -8.74 -20.65
CA SER A 104 -0.31 -9.38 -21.05
C SER A 104 0.60 -8.38 -21.80
N GLY A 105 1.87 -8.35 -21.44
CA GLY A 105 2.85 -7.44 -22.02
C GLY A 105 3.06 -6.15 -21.24
N SER A 106 2.27 -5.90 -20.18
CA SER A 106 2.50 -4.81 -19.24
C SER A 106 3.83 -4.99 -18.53
N THR A 107 4.57 -3.89 -18.40
CA THR A 107 5.91 -3.88 -17.84
C THR A 107 5.89 -3.93 -16.32
N TYR A 108 6.86 -4.62 -15.75
CA TYR A 108 7.11 -4.60 -14.32
C TYR A 108 8.60 -4.49 -14.05
N ASN A 109 8.93 -3.87 -12.92
CA ASN A 109 10.28 -3.76 -12.39
C ASN A 109 10.32 -4.25 -10.95
N GLN A 110 11.42 -4.90 -10.58
CA GLN A 110 11.61 -5.50 -9.27
C GLN A 110 13.04 -5.29 -8.82
N GLU A 111 13.23 -5.01 -7.55
CA GLU A 111 14.55 -4.87 -6.96
C GLU A 111 14.56 -5.45 -5.55
N LEU A 112 15.54 -6.31 -5.27
CA LEU A 112 15.79 -6.84 -3.93
C LEU A 112 17.00 -6.13 -3.32
N LYS A 113 16.85 -5.57 -2.12
CA LYS A 113 17.90 -4.82 -1.42
C LYS A 113 18.12 -5.40 -0.03
N ALA A 114 19.36 -5.35 0.44
CA ALA A 114 19.62 -5.50 1.87
C ALA A 114 19.08 -4.28 2.60
N ASP A 115 18.27 -4.48 3.64
CA ASP A 115 17.68 -3.39 4.44
C ASP A 115 18.77 -2.47 5.02
N VAL A 116 19.88 -3.06 5.46
CA VAL A 116 21.06 -2.32 5.90
C VAL A 116 21.87 -1.85 4.69
N GLY A 117 21.96 -0.54 4.53
CA GLY A 117 22.79 0.10 3.50
C GLY A 117 22.19 0.11 2.10
N CYS A 118 21.01 -0.51 1.90
CA CYS A 118 20.24 -0.46 0.66
C CYS A 118 21.03 -0.84 -0.59
N VAL A 119 21.85 -1.86 -0.44
CA VAL A 119 22.64 -2.42 -1.52
C VAL A 119 21.80 -3.49 -2.22
N SER A 120 21.67 -3.38 -3.54
CA SER A 120 20.96 -4.37 -4.35
C SER A 120 21.60 -5.75 -4.18
N ILE A 121 20.78 -6.75 -3.91
CA ILE A 121 21.18 -8.16 -3.81
C ILE A 121 20.97 -8.76 -5.19
N PRO A 122 22.02 -9.31 -5.84
CA PRO A 122 21.85 -9.98 -7.12
C PRO A 122 20.95 -11.20 -6.96
N ASP A 123 19.77 -11.17 -7.57
CA ASP A 123 18.85 -12.30 -7.64
C ASP A 123 18.32 -12.41 -9.08
N SER A 124 18.46 -13.60 -9.67
CA SER A 124 17.99 -13.86 -11.04
C SER A 124 16.46 -13.86 -11.18
N GLY A 125 15.73 -14.05 -10.08
CA GLY A 125 14.27 -13.94 -10.04
C GLY A 125 13.78 -12.49 -10.03
N PHE A 126 14.56 -11.56 -9.48
CA PHE A 126 14.23 -10.14 -9.40
C PHE A 126 14.77 -9.38 -10.60
N SER A 127 13.99 -9.37 -11.68
CA SER A 127 14.35 -8.65 -12.91
C SER A 127 13.18 -7.92 -13.51
N MET A 128 13.47 -6.85 -14.25
CA MET A 128 12.47 -6.17 -15.06
C MET A 128 11.95 -7.11 -16.15
N GLY A 129 10.64 -7.14 -16.34
CA GLY A 129 10.00 -8.05 -17.27
C GLY A 129 8.66 -7.54 -17.80
N LYS A 130 7.89 -8.48 -18.32
CA LYS A 130 6.53 -8.25 -18.82
C LYS A 130 5.62 -9.37 -18.38
N THR A 131 4.40 -9.02 -17.99
CA THR A 131 3.36 -10.00 -17.65
C THR A 131 3.07 -10.91 -18.85
N THR A 132 2.92 -12.21 -18.60
CA THR A 132 2.68 -13.21 -19.66
C THR A 132 1.20 -13.48 -19.88
N THR A 133 0.36 -13.17 -18.88
CA THR A 133 -1.09 -13.36 -18.90
C THR A 133 -1.78 -12.06 -18.51
N SER A 134 -3.02 -11.89 -18.99
CA SER A 134 -3.85 -10.76 -18.57
C SER A 134 -4.61 -11.14 -17.31
N VAL A 135 -4.69 -10.21 -16.35
CA VAL A 135 -5.29 -10.42 -15.04
C VAL A 135 -6.22 -9.24 -14.73
N SER A 136 -7.39 -9.55 -14.18
CA SER A 136 -8.29 -8.55 -13.59
C SER A 136 -8.44 -8.87 -12.12
N LEU A 137 -8.25 -7.87 -11.27
CA LEU A 137 -8.53 -7.94 -9.85
C LEU A 137 -9.72 -7.04 -9.59
N ASP A 138 -10.88 -7.65 -9.47
CA ASP A 138 -12.12 -6.96 -9.19
C ASP A 138 -12.39 -6.94 -7.68
N ASP A 139 -13.09 -5.89 -7.25
CA ASP A 139 -13.53 -5.68 -5.86
C ASP A 139 -12.41 -5.83 -4.81
N ILE A 140 -11.30 -5.13 -5.00
CA ILE A 140 -10.10 -5.30 -4.18
C ILE A 140 -10.22 -4.69 -2.76
N LEU A 141 -11.12 -3.73 -2.57
CA LEU A 141 -11.30 -3.01 -1.31
C LEU A 141 -12.52 -3.52 -0.53
N VAL A 142 -12.38 -3.55 0.79
CA VAL A 142 -13.47 -3.81 1.73
C VAL A 142 -13.49 -2.70 2.78
N TRP A 143 -14.69 -2.16 3.06
CA TRP A 143 -14.90 -1.20 4.14
C TRP A 143 -15.08 -1.93 5.48
N ASP A 144 -14.30 -1.55 6.50
CA ASP A 144 -14.56 -1.96 7.88
C ASP A 144 -15.22 -0.83 8.67
N SER A 145 -16.51 -1.00 8.99
CA SER A 145 -17.26 -0.03 9.79
C SER A 145 -16.76 0.14 11.23
N SER A 146 -16.01 -0.84 11.75
CA SER A 146 -15.52 -0.82 13.14
C SER A 146 -14.29 0.07 13.29
N ASN A 147 -13.46 0.14 12.25
CA ASN A 147 -12.24 0.94 12.21
C ASN A 147 -12.41 2.18 11.31
N SER A 148 -13.56 2.32 10.64
CA SER A 148 -13.87 3.39 9.68
C SER A 148 -12.77 3.57 8.61
N LYS A 149 -12.23 2.45 8.11
CA LYS A 149 -11.18 2.47 7.09
C LYS A 149 -11.31 1.30 6.11
N TYR A 150 -10.76 1.49 4.90
CA TYR A 150 -10.71 0.45 3.88
C TYR A 150 -9.55 -0.51 4.14
N TYR A 151 -9.69 -1.75 3.68
CA TYR A 151 -8.60 -2.72 3.67
C TYR A 151 -8.64 -3.60 2.43
N ILE A 152 -7.49 -4.20 2.12
CA ILE A 152 -7.36 -5.27 1.13
C ILE A 152 -7.29 -6.59 1.91
N PRO A 153 -8.22 -7.54 1.66
CA PRO A 153 -8.18 -8.85 2.28
C PRO A 153 -6.90 -9.60 1.93
N GLY A 154 -6.38 -10.42 2.86
CA GLY A 154 -5.16 -11.19 2.66
C GLY A 154 -5.19 -12.11 1.43
N GLU A 155 -6.36 -12.67 1.08
CA GLU A 155 -6.52 -13.47 -0.15
C GLU A 155 -6.29 -12.64 -1.42
N LYS A 156 -6.86 -11.44 -1.48
CA LYS A 156 -6.70 -10.49 -2.60
C LYS A 156 -5.28 -9.93 -2.66
N LEU A 157 -4.67 -9.68 -1.51
CA LEU A 157 -3.26 -9.31 -1.44
C LEU A 157 -2.38 -10.45 -1.95
N GLY A 158 -2.68 -11.70 -1.59
CA GLY A 158 -1.95 -12.85 -2.09
C GLY A 158 -2.10 -13.08 -3.59
N GLU A 159 -3.28 -12.84 -4.13
CA GLU A 159 -3.52 -12.85 -5.58
C GLU A 159 -2.70 -11.76 -6.27
N LEU A 160 -2.74 -10.52 -5.76
CA LEU A 160 -1.92 -9.43 -6.26
C LEU A 160 -0.42 -9.78 -6.22
N LEU A 161 0.09 -10.23 -5.08
CA LEU A 161 1.52 -10.50 -4.92
C LEU A 161 1.98 -11.73 -5.71
N GLY A 162 1.23 -12.84 -5.63
CA GLY A 162 1.60 -14.11 -6.26
C GLY A 162 1.37 -14.18 -7.76
N VAL A 163 0.52 -13.30 -8.33
CA VAL A 163 0.27 -13.27 -9.79
C VAL A 163 1.06 -12.15 -10.47
N VAL A 164 1.28 -11.03 -9.78
CA VAL A 164 1.81 -9.80 -10.39
C VAL A 164 3.23 -9.49 -9.93
N VAL A 165 3.55 -9.76 -8.66
CA VAL A 165 4.72 -9.17 -8.00
C VAL A 165 5.90 -10.13 -7.98
N ASP A 166 5.72 -11.42 -7.66
CA ASP A 166 6.75 -12.44 -7.84
C ASP A 166 6.09 -13.85 -7.82
N PRO A 167 5.92 -14.49 -8.99
CA PRO A 167 5.32 -15.83 -9.09
C PRO A 167 6.11 -16.93 -8.37
N GLU A 168 7.37 -16.71 -8.02
CA GLU A 168 8.24 -17.63 -7.28
C GLU A 168 8.33 -17.27 -5.78
N PHE A 169 7.85 -16.08 -5.38
CA PHE A 169 7.75 -15.67 -3.98
C PHE A 169 6.81 -16.61 -3.21
N GLY A 170 7.37 -17.37 -2.29
CA GLY A 170 6.62 -18.37 -1.53
C GLY A 170 6.50 -19.74 -2.21
N GLN A 171 7.00 -19.93 -3.44
CA GLN A 171 7.06 -21.27 -4.06
C GLN A 171 8.18 -22.16 -3.51
N GLY A 172 9.01 -21.66 -2.59
CA GLY A 172 10.02 -22.45 -1.87
C GLY A 172 9.50 -23.33 -0.74
N GLY A 173 8.23 -23.21 -0.32
CA GLY A 173 7.66 -24.00 0.76
C GLY A 173 6.22 -24.37 0.44
N GLY A 174 5.91 -25.67 0.35
CA GLY A 174 4.58 -26.21 0.05
C GLY A 174 3.54 -25.96 1.16
N GLY A 175 3.21 -24.69 1.42
CA GLY A 175 2.17 -24.24 2.33
C GLY A 175 1.37 -23.10 1.69
N ASN A 176 0.09 -23.00 2.01
CA ASN A 176 -0.72 -21.84 1.65
C ASN A 176 -0.11 -20.61 2.33
N VAL A 177 0.55 -19.73 1.57
CA VAL A 177 1.02 -18.44 2.09
C VAL A 177 -0.21 -17.62 2.43
N VAL A 178 -0.43 -17.39 3.72
CA VAL A 178 -1.51 -16.52 4.21
C VAL A 178 -0.94 -15.12 4.35
N TYR A 179 -1.33 -14.21 3.47
CA TYR A 179 -0.93 -12.82 3.57
C TYR A 179 -1.78 -12.07 4.60
N PRO A 180 -1.22 -11.08 5.31
CA PRO A 180 -1.99 -10.25 6.22
C PRO A 180 -2.98 -9.38 5.44
N LYS A 181 -4.04 -8.94 6.11
CA LYS A 181 -4.81 -7.78 5.61
C LYS A 181 -3.96 -6.52 5.72
N ILE A 182 -4.09 -5.61 4.77
CA ILE A 182 -3.45 -4.29 4.79
C ILE A 182 -4.50 -3.20 4.71
N TRP A 183 -4.26 -2.07 5.36
CA TRP A 183 -5.25 -1.04 5.60
C TRP A 183 -4.90 0.26 4.92
N SER A 184 -5.92 1.00 4.49
CA SER A 184 -5.75 2.34 3.94
C SER A 184 -5.08 3.26 4.96
N SER A 185 -4.09 4.03 4.52
CA SER A 185 -3.35 5.00 5.32
C SER A 185 -3.14 6.28 4.49
N ASP A 186 -2.97 7.40 5.20
CA ASP A 186 -2.62 8.73 4.70
C ASP A 186 -1.12 8.90 4.38
N GLY A 187 -0.30 7.88 4.64
CA GLY A 187 1.12 7.89 4.39
C GLY A 187 1.50 7.76 2.91
N SER A 188 2.80 7.54 2.69
CA SER A 188 3.38 7.21 1.39
C SER A 188 4.22 5.96 1.51
N ILE A 189 4.44 5.29 0.38
CA ILE A 189 5.31 4.12 0.34
C ILE A 189 6.73 4.49 0.78
N MET A 190 7.28 3.72 1.72
CA MET A 190 8.66 3.83 2.15
C MET A 190 9.53 2.86 1.36
N LYS A 191 10.54 3.37 0.68
CA LYS A 191 11.59 2.60 0.00
C LYS A 191 12.69 2.20 0.98
N CYS A 192 13.62 1.37 0.52
CA CYS A 192 14.79 1.02 1.31
C CYS A 192 15.53 2.28 1.78
N GLY A 193 15.83 2.34 3.08
CA GLY A 193 16.54 3.46 3.71
C GLY A 193 15.62 4.55 4.26
N GLU A 194 14.32 4.48 3.96
CA GLU A 194 13.28 5.34 4.53
C GLU A 194 12.60 4.68 5.74
N PHE A 195 12.76 3.37 5.89
CA PHE A 195 12.30 2.64 7.07
C PHE A 195 12.95 3.18 8.35
N PRO A 196 12.20 3.30 9.45
CA PRO A 196 12.74 3.74 10.73
C PRO A 196 13.89 2.83 11.16
N THR A 197 15.10 3.40 11.26
CA THR A 197 16.30 2.65 11.68
C THR A 197 16.44 2.54 13.20
N ASN A 198 15.69 3.36 13.95
CA ASN A 198 15.57 3.32 15.40
C ASN A 198 14.16 3.79 15.78
N LEU A 199 13.43 3.03 16.59
CA LEU A 199 12.19 3.52 17.22
C LEU A 199 12.53 4.37 18.46
N PRO A 200 11.73 5.40 18.79
CA PRO A 200 11.84 6.07 20.08
C PRO A 200 11.57 5.07 21.21
N ASN A 201 12.50 5.02 22.17
CA ASN A 201 12.40 4.23 23.41
C ASN A 201 11.15 4.58 24.23
#